data_AF-A0A1B9NWB5-F1
#
_entry.id   AF-A0A1B9NWB5-F1
#
_cell.length_a   1.000
_cell.length_b   1.000
_cell.length_c   1.000
_cell.angle_alpha   90.00
_cell.angle_beta   90.00
_cell.angle_gamma   90.00
#
_symmetry.space_group_name_H-M   'P 1'
#
loop_
_entity.id
_entity.type
_entity.pdbx_description
1 polymer ?
#
loop_
_entity_poly.entity_id
_entity_poly.type
_entity_poly.pdbx_seq_one_letter_code
_entity_poly.pdbx_strand_id
1 'polypeptide(L)'
;MACDFYTNGREGTRIRKRFASKGEATTFEHYTLKKVEEKPWKGDKLENRRLSVLIEIWFSMYGVSLSNGQIIYQKFEHMVKAMGNPVASTFTANMYAEFRRKRMAGEITFVDSKWQKGAPSIATLNSELAKSLKNWANGKAQTL
;
A
#
# COMPACT_ATOMS: atom_id res chain seq x y z
N MET A 1 -40.98 17.25 -12.84
CA MET A 1 -39.83 18.08 -13.29
C MET A 1 -38.85 17.23 -14.10
N ALA A 2 -38.12 17.79 -15.07
CA ALA A 2 -37.11 17.06 -15.83
C ALA A 2 -35.71 17.65 -15.57
N CYS A 3 -34.72 16.79 -15.38
CA CYS A 3 -33.31 17.13 -15.23
C CYS A 3 -32.58 16.63 -16.48
N ASP A 4 -31.96 17.54 -17.23
CA ASP A 4 -31.27 17.27 -18.50
C ASP A 4 -30.00 18.12 -18.53
N PHE A 5 -28.87 17.51 -18.18
CA PHE A 5 -27.57 18.16 -18.08
C PHE A 5 -26.46 17.21 -18.53
N TYR A 6 -25.29 17.78 -18.79
CA TYR A 6 -24.10 17.04 -19.18
C TYR A 6 -23.10 17.03 -18.02
N THR A 7 -22.46 15.89 -17.78
CA THR A 7 -21.54 15.72 -16.65
C THR A 7 -20.21 16.47 -16.81
N ASN A 8 -19.72 16.64 -18.05
CA ASN A 8 -18.44 17.30 -18.38
C ASN A 8 -18.62 18.23 -19.60
N GLY A 9 -19.59 19.14 -19.57
CA GLY A 9 -19.88 20.03 -20.70
C GLY A 9 -20.37 19.28 -21.96
N ARG A 10 -20.25 19.88 -23.15
CA ARG A 10 -20.81 19.35 -24.40
C ARG A 10 -20.30 17.97 -24.82
N GLU A 11 -19.11 17.59 -24.38
CA GLU A 11 -18.49 16.27 -24.65
C GLU A 11 -18.77 15.23 -23.55
N GLY A 12 -19.41 15.63 -22.45
CA GLY A 12 -19.73 14.75 -21.33
C GLY A 12 -20.93 13.83 -21.59
N THR A 13 -21.14 12.87 -20.69
CA THR A 13 -22.31 11.99 -20.74
C THR A 13 -23.57 12.80 -20.44
N ARG A 14 -24.56 12.73 -21.33
CA ARG A 14 -25.87 13.34 -21.13
C ARG A 14 -26.70 12.51 -20.17
N ILE A 15 -27.22 13.12 -19.12
CA ILE A 15 -28.10 12.48 -18.15
C ILE A 15 -29.48 13.12 -18.24
N ARG A 16 -30.48 12.30 -18.58
CA ARG A 16 -31.87 12.73 -18.66
C ARG A 16 -32.74 11.88 -17.75
N LYS A 17 -33.30 12.51 -16.71
CA LYS A 17 -34.16 11.84 -15.73
C LYS A 17 -35.33 12.73 -15.33
N ARG A 18 -36.48 12.12 -15.11
CA ARG A 18 -37.68 12.81 -14.61
C ARG A 18 -37.80 12.58 -13.11
N PHE A 19 -38.12 13.65 -12.38
CA PHE A 19 -38.31 13.66 -10.93
C PHE A 19 -39.70 14.21 -10.59
N ALA A 20 -40.23 13.80 -9.44
CA ALA A 20 -41.53 14.25 -8.96
C ALA A 20 -41.47 15.74 -8.56
N SER A 21 -40.43 16.13 -7.82
CA SER A 21 -40.22 17.50 -7.36
C SER A 21 -39.08 18.22 -8.08
N LYS A 22 -39.13 19.56 -8.10
CA LYS A 22 -38.02 20.41 -8.56
C LYS A 22 -36.81 20.30 -7.65
N GLY A 23 -37.02 20.19 -6.33
CA GLY A 23 -35.93 20.08 -5.35
C GLY A 23 -35.10 18.81 -5.55
N GLU A 24 -35.76 17.67 -5.76
CA GLU A 24 -35.07 16.40 -6.03
C GLU A 24 -34.24 16.44 -7.31
N ALA A 25 -34.75 17.10 -8.36
CA ALA A 25 -34.03 17.25 -9.63
C ALA A 25 -32.73 18.04 -9.43
N THR A 26 -32.79 19.17 -8.70
CA THR A 26 -31.63 20.01 -8.41
C THR A 26 -30.62 19.30 -7.49
N THR A 27 -31.08 18.59 -6.46
CA THR A 27 -30.21 17.81 -5.58
C THR A 27 -29.49 16.69 -6.35
N PHE A 28 -30.18 16.00 -7.26
CA PHE A 28 -29.58 14.96 -8.10
C PHE A 28 -28.54 15.50 -9.06
N GLU A 29 -28.80 16.66 -9.67
CA GLU A 29 -27.86 17.37 -10.54
C GLU A 29 -26.57 17.72 -9.78
N HIS A 30 -26.69 18.39 -8.63
CA HIS A 30 -25.54 18.73 -7.78
C HIS A 30 -24.77 17.51 -7.29
N TYR A 31 -25.46 16.45 -6.87
CA TYR A 31 -24.82 15.20 -6.43
C TYR A 31 -24.00 14.56 -7.56
N THR A 32 -24.54 14.56 -8.77
CA THR A 32 -23.91 13.93 -9.93
C THR A 32 -22.73 14.76 -10.44
N LEU A 33 -22.88 16.08 -10.51
CA LEU A 33 -21.77 16.99 -10.84
C LEU A 33 -20.65 16.90 -9.81
N LYS A 34 -20.96 16.88 -8.51
CA LYS A 34 -19.96 16.69 -7.45
C LYS A 34 -19.21 15.38 -7.56
N LYS A 35 -19.89 14.29 -7.92
CA LYS A 35 -19.26 12.98 -8.18
C LYS A 35 -18.30 12.97 -9.37
N VAL A 36 -18.59 13.78 -10.38
CA VAL A 36 -17.78 13.91 -11.60
C VAL A 36 -16.61 14.86 -11.36
N GLU A 37 -16.83 15.95 -10.64
CA GLU A 37 -15.82 16.90 -10.19
C GLU A 37 -14.84 16.27 -9.19
N GLU A 38 -15.30 15.31 -8.38
CA GLU A 38 -14.44 14.44 -7.58
C GLU A 38 -13.52 13.54 -8.43
N LYS A 39 -13.75 13.40 -9.75
CA LYS A 39 -12.98 12.47 -10.62
C LYS A 39 -12.79 12.91 -12.09
N PRO A 40 -11.84 13.83 -12.39
CA PRO A 40 -11.32 13.93 -13.77
C PRO A 40 -9.92 13.31 -13.95
N TRP A 41 -9.07 13.28 -12.92
CA TRP A 41 -7.71 12.66 -12.97
C TRP A 41 -7.48 11.63 -11.87
N LYS A 42 -8.46 11.48 -10.96
CA LYS A 42 -8.35 10.67 -9.75
C LYS A 42 -9.44 9.60 -9.71
N GLY A 43 -9.39 8.71 -10.69
CA GLY A 43 -9.72 7.33 -10.39
C GLY A 43 -8.49 6.66 -9.79
N ASP A 44 -7.92 7.18 -8.69
CA ASP A 44 -6.99 6.38 -7.87
C ASP A 44 -7.82 5.16 -7.46
N LYS A 45 -7.73 4.09 -8.25
CA LYS A 45 -8.09 2.76 -7.76
C LYS A 45 -7.29 2.66 -6.48
N LEU A 46 -7.98 2.61 -5.34
CA LEU A 46 -7.31 2.32 -4.08
C LEU A 46 -6.39 1.15 -4.37
N GLU A 47 -5.10 1.34 -4.13
CA GLU A 47 -4.08 0.35 -4.41
C GLU A 47 -4.35 -0.85 -3.51
N ASN A 48 -5.17 -1.78 -4.04
CA ASN A 48 -5.67 -2.96 -3.35
C ASN A 48 -4.68 -4.13 -3.45
N ARG A 49 -3.49 -3.86 -3.97
CA ARG A 49 -2.40 -4.84 -4.04
C ARG A 49 -1.99 -5.23 -2.62
N ARG A 50 -1.76 -6.52 -2.44
CA ARG A 50 -1.22 -7.06 -1.19
C ARG A 50 0.25 -6.66 -1.04
N LEU A 51 0.71 -6.58 0.21
CA LEU A 51 2.08 -6.22 0.50
C LEU A 51 3.09 -7.19 -0.12
N SER A 52 2.76 -8.49 -0.22
CA SER A 52 3.60 -9.49 -0.91
C SER A 52 3.89 -9.11 -2.37
N VAL A 53 2.87 -8.68 -3.11
CA VAL A 53 2.99 -8.30 -4.53
C VAL A 53 3.88 -7.07 -4.69
N LEU A 54 3.80 -6.11 -3.77
CA LEU A 54 4.69 -4.94 -3.80
C LEU A 54 6.16 -5.32 -3.57
N ILE A 55 6.42 -6.28 -2.69
CA ILE A 55 7.77 -6.77 -2.43
C ILE A 55 8.33 -7.53 -3.64
N GLU A 56 7.50 -8.32 -4.33
CA GLU A 56 7.87 -8.98 -5.59
C GLU A 56 8.24 -7.97 -6.68
N ILE A 57 7.43 -6.92 -6.86
CA ILE A 57 7.72 -5.83 -7.81
C ILE A 57 9.00 -5.10 -7.42
N TRP A 58 9.16 -4.76 -6.14
CA TRP A 58 10.39 -4.14 -5.65
C TRP A 58 11.61 -5.02 -5.92
N PHE A 59 11.48 -6.34 -5.73
CA PHE A 59 12.55 -7.27 -5.96
C PHE A 59 12.92 -7.33 -7.45
N SER A 60 11.94 -7.46 -8.35
CA SER A 60 12.19 -7.52 -9.78
C SER A 60 12.81 -6.25 -10.36
N MET A 61 12.46 -5.07 -9.80
CA MET A 61 12.98 -3.78 -10.27
C MET A 61 14.34 -3.42 -9.68
N TYR A 62 14.53 -3.66 -8.38
CA TYR A 62 15.72 -3.19 -7.65
C TYR A 62 16.41 -4.30 -6.85
N GLY A 63 15.63 -5.14 -6.15
CA GLY A 63 16.18 -6.16 -5.27
C GLY A 63 17.13 -7.15 -5.96
N VAL A 64 16.91 -7.48 -7.24
CA VAL A 64 17.80 -8.35 -8.02
C VAL A 64 19.22 -7.76 -8.18
N SER A 65 19.37 -6.43 -8.18
CA SER A 65 20.68 -5.78 -8.32
C SER A 65 21.50 -5.75 -7.02
N LEU A 66 20.90 -6.11 -5.88
CA LEU A 66 21.58 -6.10 -4.58
C LEU A 66 22.32 -7.41 -4.32
N SER A 67 23.55 -7.32 -3.83
CA SER A 67 24.35 -8.49 -3.43
C SER A 67 23.65 -9.39 -2.39
N ASN A 68 22.86 -8.79 -1.50
CA ASN A 68 22.04 -9.49 -0.51
C ASN A 68 20.54 -9.44 -0.83
N GLY A 69 20.17 -9.15 -2.07
CA GLY A 69 18.78 -8.94 -2.50
C GLY A 69 17.88 -10.11 -2.13
N GLN A 70 18.32 -11.32 -2.46
CA GLN A 70 17.57 -12.56 -2.19
C GLN A 70 17.31 -12.77 -0.69
N ILE A 71 18.31 -12.49 0.15
CA ILE A 71 18.19 -12.62 1.61
C ILE A 71 17.21 -11.57 2.15
N ILE A 72 17.24 -10.34 1.62
CA ILE A 72 16.32 -9.27 2.00
C ILE A 72 14.88 -9.61 1.57
N TYR A 73 14.71 -10.15 0.36
CA TYR A 73 13.42 -10.59 -0.17
C TYR A 73 12.79 -11.68 0.71
N GLN A 74 13.54 -12.75 1.03
CA GLN A 74 13.07 -13.81 1.92
C GLN A 74 12.66 -13.27 3.29
N LYS A 75 13.42 -12.32 3.85
CA LYS A 75 13.05 -11.68 5.12
C LYS A 75 11.75 -10.90 5.00
N PHE A 76 11.56 -10.12 3.94
CA PHE A 76 10.31 -9.41 3.72
C PHE A 76 9.14 -10.38 3.56
N GLU A 77 9.32 -11.50 2.86
CA GLU A 77 8.30 -12.55 2.75
C GLU A 77 7.89 -13.11 4.12
N HIS A 78 8.87 -13.43 4.98
CA HIS A 78 8.58 -13.86 6.35
C HIS A 78 7.86 -12.80 7.18
N MET A 79 8.25 -11.52 7.05
CA MET A 79 7.57 -10.41 7.72
C MET A 79 6.11 -10.31 7.27
N VAL A 80 5.86 -10.31 5.96
CA VAL A 80 4.51 -10.22 5.41
C VAL A 80 3.65 -11.41 5.82
N LYS A 81 4.20 -12.62 5.80
CA LYS A 81 3.52 -13.83 6.26
C LYS A 81 3.15 -13.72 7.75
N ALA A 82 4.07 -13.23 8.58
CA ALA A 82 3.83 -13.05 10.01
C ALA A 82 2.78 -11.95 10.31
N MET A 83 2.65 -10.94 9.43
CA MET A 83 1.63 -9.90 9.52
C MET A 83 0.29 -10.27 8.86
N GLY A 84 0.17 -11.48 8.30
CA GLY A 84 -1.07 -11.94 7.66
C GLY A 84 -1.31 -11.38 6.25
N ASN A 85 -0.26 -10.90 5.57
CA ASN A 85 -0.29 -10.32 4.23
C ASN A 85 -1.37 -9.23 4.02
N PRO A 86 -1.24 -8.09 4.71
CA PRO A 86 -2.21 -7.01 4.61
C PRO A 86 -2.19 -6.35 3.23
N VAL A 87 -3.27 -5.62 2.93
CA VAL A 87 -3.31 -4.74 1.77
C VAL A 87 -2.34 -3.58 2.01
N ALA A 88 -1.57 -3.20 0.99
CA ALA A 88 -0.55 -2.18 1.12
C ALA A 88 -1.09 -0.84 1.63
N SER A 89 -2.30 -0.46 1.21
CA SER A 89 -2.99 0.76 1.67
C SER A 89 -3.37 0.73 3.15
N THR A 90 -3.53 -0.45 3.73
CA THR A 90 -3.87 -0.65 5.15
C THR A 90 -2.64 -0.84 6.04
N PHE A 91 -1.46 -0.96 5.45
CA PHE A 91 -0.23 -1.18 6.19
C PHE A 91 0.16 0.09 6.96
N THR A 92 0.18 -0.01 8.29
CA THR A 92 0.51 1.11 9.17
C THR A 92 1.77 0.85 9.99
N ALA A 93 2.39 1.93 10.48
CA ALA A 93 3.55 1.84 11.38
C ALA A 93 3.24 1.05 12.65
N ASN A 94 2.00 1.10 13.15
CA ASN A 94 1.58 0.35 14.33
C ASN A 94 1.61 -1.17 14.09
N MET A 95 1.13 -1.63 12.92
CA MET A 95 1.20 -3.05 12.56
C MET A 95 2.64 -3.55 12.53
N TYR A 96 3.56 -2.73 12.00
CA TYR A 96 4.98 -3.06 12.00
C TYR A 96 5.59 -3.06 13.41
N ALA A 97 5.21 -2.11 14.26
CA ALA A 97 5.66 -2.05 15.65
C ALA A 97 5.20 -3.27 16.45
N GLU A 98 3.95 -3.71 16.26
CA GLU A 98 3.42 -4.92 16.89
C GLU A 98 4.15 -6.17 16.42
N PHE A 99 4.37 -6.31 15.11
CA PHE A 99 5.20 -7.37 14.54
C PHE A 99 6.60 -7.38 15.19
N ARG A 100 7.25 -6.22 15.30
CA ARG A 100 8.58 -6.10 15.90
C ARG A 100 8.57 -6.50 17.38
N ARG A 101 7.53 -6.11 18.14
CA ARG A 101 7.36 -6.52 19.54
C ARG A 101 7.25 -8.03 19.67
N LYS A 102 6.38 -8.66 18.88
CA LYS A 102 6.19 -10.13 18.86
C LYS A 102 7.47 -10.86 18.47
N ARG A 103 8.22 -10.31 17.52
CA ARG A 103 9.52 -10.86 17.13
C ARG A 103 10.59 -10.70 18.21
N MET A 104 10.61 -9.57 18.92
CA MET A 104 11.49 -9.38 20.09
C MET A 104 11.16 -10.35 21.22
N ALA A 105 9.88 -10.68 21.42
CA ALA A 105 9.43 -11.66 22.40
C ALA A 105 9.74 -13.12 21.98
N GLY A 106 10.16 -13.36 20.74
CA GLY A 106 10.40 -14.70 20.21
C GLY A 106 9.16 -15.45 19.75
N GLU A 107 7.99 -14.80 19.73
CA GLU A 107 6.73 -15.39 19.22
C GLU A 107 6.79 -15.62 17.70
N ILE A 108 7.60 -14.83 17.00
CA ILE A 108 7.80 -14.91 15.55
C ILE A 108 9.25 -15.26 15.28
N THR A 109 9.48 -16.39 14.62
CA THR A 109 10.79 -16.89 14.23
C THR A 109 10.84 -17.09 12.72
N PHE A 110 11.99 -16.80 12.11
CA PHE A 110 12.22 -16.99 10.68
C PHE A 110 12.98 -18.27 10.37
N VAL A 111 13.36 -19.02 11.40
CA VAL A 111 14.09 -20.28 11.29
C VAL A 111 13.18 -21.44 11.62
N ASP A 112 13.43 -22.57 10.97
CA ASP A 112 12.73 -23.81 11.25
C ASP A 112 12.78 -24.17 12.73
N SER A 113 11.73 -24.82 13.22
CA SER A 113 11.61 -25.26 14.62
C SER A 113 12.83 -26.02 15.12
N LYS A 114 13.50 -26.78 14.24
CA LYS A 114 14.75 -27.52 14.54
C LYS A 114 15.91 -26.61 14.98
N TRP A 115 15.95 -25.36 14.54
CA TRP A 115 17.04 -24.42 14.79
C TRP A 115 16.62 -23.24 15.68
N GLN A 116 15.43 -23.30 16.28
CA GLN A 116 14.94 -22.27 17.19
C GLN A 116 15.66 -22.38 18.53
N LYS A 117 16.59 -21.45 18.78
CA LYS A 117 17.36 -21.35 20.03
C LYS A 117 16.81 -20.29 21.00
N GLY A 118 15.58 -19.81 20.76
CA GLY A 118 14.93 -18.76 21.55
C GLY A 118 14.70 -17.46 20.78
N ALA A 119 14.43 -16.37 21.50
CA ALA A 119 14.16 -15.07 20.92
C ALA A 119 15.39 -14.53 20.12
N PRO A 120 15.17 -13.91 18.95
CA PRO A 120 16.26 -13.36 18.15
C PRO A 120 16.99 -12.23 18.87
N SER A 121 18.32 -12.19 18.74
CA SER A 121 19.14 -11.13 19.32
C SER A 121 18.75 -9.74 18.78
N ILE A 122 18.89 -8.71 19.63
CA ILE A 122 18.68 -7.30 19.28
C ILE A 122 19.56 -6.89 18.09
N ALA A 123 20.79 -7.43 17.99
CA ALA A 123 21.68 -7.19 16.86
C ALA A 123 21.10 -7.73 15.54
N THR A 124 20.48 -8.91 15.59
CA THR A 124 19.79 -9.53 14.43
C THR A 124 18.60 -8.67 14.00
N LEU A 125 17.78 -8.22 14.95
CA LEU A 125 16.64 -7.33 14.71
C LEU A 125 17.07 -5.99 14.10
N ASN A 126 18.14 -5.38 14.62
CA ASN A 126 18.64 -4.10 14.14
C ASN A 126 19.32 -4.22 12.76
N SER A 127 19.98 -5.34 12.46
CA SER A 127 20.56 -5.59 11.13
C SER A 127 19.49 -5.69 10.03
N GLU A 128 18.25 -6.01 10.40
CA GLU A 128 17.12 -6.09 9.47
C GLU A 128 16.50 -4.73 9.18
N LEU A 129 16.62 -3.80 10.14
CA LEU A 129 16.22 -2.40 9.98
C LEU A 129 17.31 -1.55 9.31
N ALA A 130 18.58 -1.80 9.63
CA ALA A 130 19.70 -0.97 9.19
C ALA A 130 19.97 -1.08 7.68
N LYS A 131 19.53 -2.15 7.02
CA LYS A 131 19.74 -2.35 5.57
C LYS A 131 18.84 -1.48 4.69
N SER A 132 17.71 -0.98 5.20
CA SER A 132 16.86 -0.02 4.46
C SER A 132 17.40 1.42 4.56
N LEU A 133 17.90 1.83 5.73
CA LEU A 133 18.42 3.18 5.98
C LEU A 133 19.83 3.41 5.43
N LYS A 134 20.76 2.44 5.55
CA LYS A 134 22.13 2.61 5.04
C LYS A 134 22.20 2.67 3.51
N ASN A 135 21.37 1.90 2.79
CA ASN A 135 21.34 1.95 1.33
C ASN A 135 20.64 3.21 0.80
N TRP A 136 19.64 3.75 1.53
CA TRP A 136 19.00 5.01 1.19
C TRP A 136 19.90 6.23 1.49
N ALA A 137 20.71 6.17 2.55
CA ALA A 137 21.69 7.22 2.88
C ALA A 137 22.92 7.20 1.94
N ASN A 138 23.40 6.02 1.57
CA ASN A 138 24.60 5.88 0.72
C ASN A 138 24.32 6.09 -0.78
N GLY A 139 23.05 6.03 -1.21
CA GLY A 139 22.64 6.29 -2.61
C GLY A 139 22.47 7.76 -2.99
N LYS A 140 22.67 8.71 -2.07
CA LYS A 140 22.65 10.16 -2.36
C LYS A 140 24.03 10.78 -2.62
N ALA A 141 25.10 9.97 -2.63
CA ALA A 141 26.47 10.47 -2.80
C ALA A 141 27.05 10.31 -4.22
N GLN A 142 26.27 9.89 -5.21
CA GLN A 142 26.71 9.73 -6.61
C GLN A 142 25.70 10.29 -7.61
N THR A 143 25.28 11.54 -7.41
CA THR A 143 24.78 12.41 -8.50
C THR A 143 24.97 13.87 -8.05
N LEU A 144 26.21 14.35 -8.13
CA LEU A 144 26.60 15.72 -8.49
C LEU A 144 27.98 15.65 -9.15
#